data_AF-K2DLX3-F1
#
_entry.id   AF-K2DLX3-F1
#
_cell.length_a   1.000
_cell.length_b   1.000
_cell.length_c   1.000
_cell.angle_alpha   90.00
_cell.angle_beta   90.00
_cell.angle_gamma   90.00
#
_symmetry.space_group_name_H-M   'P 1'
#
loop_
_entity.id
_entity.type
_entity.pdbx_description
1 polymer ?
#
loop_
_entity_poly.entity_id
_entity_poly.type
_entity_poly.pdbx_seq_one_letter_code
_entity_poly.pdbx_strand_id
1 'polypeptide(L)' 'GCSVGTFAAGQVVVLPFPFSDLSRKKLRPGKLFTCHESLPINTAGLLNKAALQQARIAVVEMIQGG' A
#
# COMPACT_ATOMS: atom_id res chain seq x y z
N GLY A 1 -22.93 -1.84 -11.65
CA GLY A 1 -22.85 -2.56 -10.37
C GLY A 1 -21.46 -3.13 -10.22
N CYS A 2 -20.65 -2.57 -9.34
CA CYS A 2 -19.40 -3.18 -8.89
C CYS A 2 -19.32 -2.88 -7.39
N SER A 3 -19.55 -3.91 -6.58
CA SER A 3 -19.53 -3.82 -5.13
C SER A 3 -18.08 -3.68 -4.66
N VAL A 4 -17.73 -2.52 -4.11
CA VAL A 4 -16.44 -2.30 -3.44
C VAL A 4 -16.46 -3.17 -2.19
N GLY A 5 -15.71 -4.27 -2.23
CA GLY A 5 -15.58 -5.19 -1.10
C GLY A 5 -14.66 -4.63 -0.02
N THR A 6 -14.92 -5.04 1.23
CA THR A 6 -14.10 -4.77 2.43
C THR A 6 -12.60 -4.91 2.16
N PHE A 7 -11.83 -3.86 2.42
CA PHE A 7 -10.38 -3.85 2.27
C PHE A 7 -9.71 -4.68 3.37
N ALA A 8 -8.88 -5.65 2.97
CA ALA A 8 -8.11 -6.49 3.87
C ALA A 8 -6.65 -6.01 3.97
N ALA A 9 -6.02 -6.22 5.14
CA ALA A 9 -4.61 -5.91 5.33
C ALA A 9 -3.74 -6.69 4.32
N GLY A 10 -2.91 -5.97 3.56
CA GLY A 10 -2.02 -6.54 2.53
C GLY A 10 -2.50 -6.41 1.08
N GLN A 11 -3.67 -5.82 0.82
CA GLN A 11 -4.06 -5.43 -0.54
C GLN A 11 -3.21 -4.29 -1.09
N VAL A 12 -2.78 -4.43 -2.34
CA VAL A 12 -2.12 -3.39 -3.14
C VAL A 12 -3.16 -2.79 -4.07
N VAL A 13 -3.40 -1.49 -3.96
CA VAL A 13 -4.33 -0.76 -4.83
C VAL A 13 -3.60 0.17 -5.79
N VAL A 14 -4.15 0.35 -6.98
CA VAL A 14 -3.65 1.30 -7.97
C VAL A 14 -4.31 2.65 -7.74
N LEU A 15 -3.48 3.69 -7.59
CA LEU A 15 -3.90 5.08 -7.57
C LEU A 15 -3.31 5.77 -8.81
N PRO A 16 -4.12 6.49 -9.60
CA PRO A 16 -3.64 7.21 -10.77
C PRO A 16 -2.85 8.44 -10.31
N PHE A 17 -1.55 8.25 -10.11
CA PHE A 17 -0.60 9.31 -9.79
C PHE A 17 0.51 9.32 -10.86
N PRO A 18 0.86 10.48 -11.44
CA PRO A 18 1.76 10.57 -12.60
C PRO A 18 3.22 10.15 -12.34
N PHE A 19 3.57 9.71 -11.12
CA PHE A 19 4.93 9.28 -10.74
C PHE A 19 5.03 7.83 -10.26
N SER A 20 4.03 6.99 -10.53
CA SER A 20 4.01 5.59 -10.08
C SER A 20 4.86 4.67 -10.97
N ASP A 21 6.16 4.93 -11.11
CA ASP A 21 7.09 3.93 -11.64
C ASP A 21 7.21 2.77 -10.63
N LEU A 22 6.54 1.66 -10.94
CA LEU A 22 6.54 0.41 -10.18
C LEU A 22 7.54 -0.63 -10.73
N SER A 23 8.40 -0.28 -11.70
CA SER A 23 9.33 -1.23 -12.36
C SER A 23 10.37 -1.82 -11.39
N ARG A 24 10.59 -1.18 -10.24
CA ARG A 24 11.43 -1.68 -9.15
C ARG A 24 10.61 -1.94 -7.88
N LYS A 25 10.89 -3.07 -7.22
CA LYS A 25 10.40 -3.36 -5.86
C LYS A 25 11.10 -2.44 -4.85
N LYS A 26 10.60 -1.22 -4.64
CA LYS A 26 11.14 -0.26 -3.66
C LYS A 26 10.08 0.11 -2.63
N LEU A 27 10.17 -0.50 -1.44
CA LEU A 27 9.37 -0.12 -0.28
C LEU A 27 9.69 1.33 0.13
N ARG A 28 8.66 2.16 0.33
CA ARG A 28 8.81 3.58 0.73
C ARG A 28 7.90 3.89 1.93
N PRO A 29 8.32 3.53 3.16
CA PRO A 29 7.47 3.64 4.36
C PRO A 29 7.08 5.09 4.70
N GLY A 30 7.89 6.08 4.29
CA GLY A 30 7.60 7.51 4.50
C GLY A 30 6.49 8.10 3.61
N LYS A 31 5.84 7.26 2.79
CA LYS A 31 4.66 7.65 1.98
C LYS A 31 3.36 7.05 2.52
N LEU A 32 3.27 6.81 3.82
CA LEU A 32 2.05 6.34 4.47
C LEU A 32 1.04 7.50 4.59
N PHE A 33 -0.18 7.29 4.11
CA PHE A 33 -1.29 8.23 4.25
C PHE A 33 -2.59 7.48 4.53
N THR A 34 -3.53 8.14 5.17
CA THR A 34 -4.91 7.67 5.31
C THR A 34 -5.71 8.09 4.08
N CYS A 35 -6.63 7.25 3.60
CA CYS A 35 -7.53 7.62 2.52
C CYS A 35 -8.92 7.01 2.73
N HIS A 36 -9.94 7.68 2.18
CA HIS A 36 -11.28 7.13 2.10
C HIS A 36 -11.35 6.01 1.05
N GLU A 37 -12.23 5.03 1.25
CA GLU A 37 -12.36 3.87 0.37
C GLU A 37 -12.80 4.19 -1.08
N SER A 38 -13.33 5.39 -1.32
CA SER A 38 -13.68 5.85 -2.67
C SER A 38 -12.47 6.34 -3.47
N LEU A 39 -11.30 6.52 -2.84
CA LEU A 39 -10.09 7.02 -3.51
C LEU A 39 -9.41 5.94 -4.38
N PRO A 40 -9.25 4.67 -3.92
CA PRO A 40 -8.73 3.60 -4.76
C PRO A 40 -9.67 3.27 -5.92
N ILE A 41 -9.15 3.30 -7.15
CA ILE A 41 -9.93 2.98 -8.36
C ILE A 41 -9.90 1.48 -8.71
N ASN A 42 -8.85 0.76 -8.30
CA ASN A 42 -8.69 -0.67 -8.55
C ASN A 42 -7.66 -1.31 -7.60
N THR A 43 -7.68 -2.64 -7.49
CA THR A 43 -6.65 -3.45 -6.82
C THR A 43 -5.60 -3.91 -7.83
N ALA A 44 -4.32 -3.62 -7.57
CA ALA A 44 -3.18 -4.08 -8.37
C ALA A 44 -2.83 -5.56 -8.10
N GLY A 45 -3.05 -6.01 -6.85
CA GLY A 45 -2.75 -7.36 -6.40
C GLY A 45 -2.69 -7.47 -4.87
N LEU A 46 -2.19 -8.59 -4.37
CA LEU A 46 -1.98 -8.83 -2.94
C LEU A 46 -0.48 -8.93 -2.66
N LEU A 47 -0.02 -8.32 -1.56
CA LEU A 47 1.34 -8.54 -1.07
C LEU A 47 1.48 -9.96 -0.53
N ASN A 48 2.64 -10.57 -0.79
CA ASN A 48 3.01 -11.78 -0.05
C ASN A 48 3.33 -11.44 1.42
N LYS A 49 3.32 -12.45 2.28
CA LYS A 49 3.55 -12.29 3.72
C LYS A 49 4.89 -11.62 4.04
N ALA A 50 5.97 -12.00 3.34
CA ALA A 50 7.30 -11.46 3.61
C ALA A 50 7.38 -9.95 3.34
N ALA A 51 6.84 -9.50 2.21
CA ALA A 51 6.78 -8.09 1.85
C ALA A 51 5.88 -7.28 2.79
N LEU A 52 4.75 -7.85 3.23
CA LEU A 52 3.89 -7.23 4.23
C LEU A 52 4.61 -7.06 5.57
N GLN A 53 5.36 -8.08 6.02
CA GLN A 53 6.14 -8.01 7.25
C GLN A 53 7.25 -6.95 7.15
N GLN A 54 7.96 -6.89 6.02
CA GLN A 54 8.96 -5.85 5.76
C GLN A 54 8.36 -4.44 5.81
N ALA A 55 7.19 -4.23 5.20
CA ALA A 55 6.48 -2.96 5.26
C ALA A 55 6.12 -2.57 6.69
N ARG A 56 5.62 -3.53 7.48
CA ARG A 56 5.26 -3.30 8.89
C ARG A 56 6.47 -2.89 9.73
N ILE A 57 7.57 -3.64 9.65
CA ILE A 57 8.79 -3.36 10.41
C ILE A 57 9.30 -1.96 10.08
N ALA A 58 9.44 -1.65 8.79
CA ALA A 58 9.99 -0.37 8.36
C ALA A 58 9.12 0.84 8.77
N VAL A 59 7.80 0.67 8.86
CA VAL A 59 6.89 1.70 9.39
C VAL A 59 7.04 1.86 10.90
N VAL A 60 7.16 0.77 11.66
CA VAL A 60 7.36 0.81 13.11
C VAL A 60 8.68 1.50 13.46
N GLU A 61 9.78 1.11 12.80
CA GLU A 61 11.11 1.72 12.98
C GLU A 61 11.07 3.23 12.71
N MET A 62 10.40 3.65 11.62
CA MET A 62 10.25 5.06 11.27
C MET A 62 9.49 5.85 12.34
N ILE A 63 8.41 5.30 12.88
CA ILE A 63 7.58 6.00 13.88
C ILE A 63 8.29 6.05 15.24
N GLN A 64 9.03 4.99 15.60
CA GLN A 64 9.75 4.89 16.86
C GLN A 64 11.01 5.75 16.91
N GLY A 65 11.33 6.47 15.83
CA GLY A 65 12.37 7.49 15.81
C GLY A 65 13.69 7.08 15.19
N GLY A 66 13.81 5.86 14.63
CA GLY A 66 14.99 5.41 13.88
C GLY A 66 16.29 5.45 14.66
#